data_AF-A0A4Y9ZHN8-F1
#
_entry.id   AF-A0A4Y9ZHN8-F1
#
_cell.length_a   1.000
_cell.length_b   1.000
_cell.length_c   1.000
_cell.angle_alpha   90.00
_cell.angle_beta   90.00
_cell.angle_gamma   90.00
#
_symmetry.space_group_name_H-M   'P 1'
#
loop_
_entity.id
_entity.type
_entity.pdbx_description
1 polymer ?
#
loop_
_entity_poly.entity_id
_entity_poly.type
_entity_poly.pdbx_seq_one_letter_code
_entity_poly.pdbx_strand_id
1 'polypeptide(L)'
;MKHPWIAMRARSNTVASKAPAGKKAKETGAAVDSDSQDATVDLGADTVKVYAWNFEDVPFEDQQSFAATLPADLETLKVWKPEDEDDDKGLPKLMSINFVHHEGLEDDTDGKSRGIATLFADYIKNDGDFFLYFDGEPDFSLMELTLAKKKPETGPFVNVHIGPATLDEMDGFYPDSSKAHDLQGRGYSWVIAVRIDRDQDRLRMTQKLVKAHIFGVSTLLESDNANDEAGAVAKTTVGNSETAKLYFWVGSYPDDDEEDLVFAAVTTRELQSFGDWKPKDERDDSGLPPLLGAVLPDHKSLKHDVDGKSAGVSKLFDAYLKNDADFFLIYGKDPEHKLFEVTIASEKPSSGPYVEIKLVAASLDQMDGFELWREKLHELYEKGYKWIVGTRVEQDPKILRLSQRFVQGHNEGIFAIIDELEESSEQTVPA
;
A
#
# COMPACT_ATOMS: atom_id res chain seq x y z
N MET A 1 -19.38 -15.12 28.85
CA MET A 1 -18.95 -13.89 29.56
C MET A 1 -18.73 -12.83 28.51
N LYS A 2 -19.26 -11.63 28.74
CA LYS A 2 -19.30 -10.51 27.79
C LYS A 2 -18.17 -9.55 28.15
N HIS A 3 -17.37 -9.13 27.17
CA HIS A 3 -16.68 -7.84 27.22
C HIS A 3 -16.95 -7.07 25.92
N PRO A 4 -17.31 -5.77 26.01
CA PRO A 4 -17.81 -4.98 24.90
C PRO A 4 -16.69 -4.16 24.26
N TRP A 5 -16.63 -4.14 22.92
CA TRP A 5 -15.89 -3.10 22.22
C TRP A 5 -16.73 -1.83 22.16
N ILE A 6 -16.13 -0.75 22.64
CA ILE A 6 -16.73 0.57 22.78
C ILE A 6 -16.48 1.31 21.47
N ALA A 7 -17.56 1.66 20.78
CA ALA A 7 -17.56 2.62 19.69
C ALA A 7 -17.05 3.99 20.19
N MET A 8 -15.91 4.46 19.69
CA MET A 8 -15.47 5.84 19.89
C MET A 8 -15.91 6.71 18.71
N ARG A 9 -17.05 7.39 18.92
CA ARG A 9 -17.45 8.56 18.14
C ARG A 9 -16.43 9.69 18.35
N ALA A 10 -15.78 10.16 17.29
CA ALA A 10 -15.17 11.48 17.28
C ALA A 10 -16.28 12.55 17.25
N ARG A 11 -16.51 13.23 18.38
CA ARG A 11 -17.32 14.44 18.43
C ARG A 11 -16.45 15.63 18.05
N SER A 12 -16.84 16.31 16.98
CA SER A 12 -16.35 17.63 16.60
C SER A 12 -16.52 18.61 17.78
N ASN A 13 -15.42 19.21 18.24
CA ASN A 13 -15.41 20.31 19.21
C ASN A 13 -14.58 21.46 18.65
N THR A 14 -15.27 22.42 18.05
CA THR A 14 -14.76 23.76 17.76
C THR A 14 -14.56 24.49 19.08
N VAL A 15 -13.34 24.95 19.40
CA VAL A 15 -13.10 25.89 20.50
C VAL A 15 -12.36 27.11 19.96
N ALA A 16 -13.10 28.20 19.84
CA ALA A 16 -12.59 29.54 19.62
C ALA A 16 -11.92 30.06 20.90
N SER A 17 -10.64 30.43 20.84
CA SER A 17 -9.96 31.13 21.93
C SER A 17 -10.30 32.62 21.88
N LYS A 18 -11.06 33.06 22.90
CA LYS A 18 -11.39 34.46 23.20
C LYS A 18 -10.15 35.24 23.64
N ALA A 19 -9.93 36.39 23.00
CA ALA A 19 -9.08 37.46 23.52
C ALA A 19 -9.68 38.13 24.78
N PRO A 20 -8.86 38.58 25.75
CA PRO A 20 -9.27 39.62 26.69
C PRO A 20 -8.77 41.00 26.24
N ALA A 21 -9.71 41.95 26.22
CA ALA A 21 -9.51 43.37 25.92
C ALA A 21 -8.80 44.12 27.04
N GLY A 22 -7.95 45.09 26.66
CA GLY A 22 -7.05 45.82 27.56
C GLY A 22 -7.60 47.11 28.19
N LYS A 23 -6.68 47.87 28.81
CA LYS A 23 -6.80 49.32 29.09
C LYS A 23 -5.44 49.95 29.48
N LYS A 24 -4.97 50.88 28.61
CA LYS A 24 -4.34 52.22 28.78
C LYS A 24 -3.49 52.50 30.05
N ALA A 25 -2.40 53.28 30.06
CA ALA A 25 -1.66 54.09 29.06
C ALA A 25 -0.33 54.64 29.65
N LYS A 26 0.62 54.92 28.73
CA LYS A 26 1.68 55.96 28.65
C LYS A 26 2.80 56.15 29.71
N GLU A 27 4.02 55.89 29.21
CA GLU A 27 5.28 56.69 29.23
C GLU A 27 5.93 57.10 30.56
N THR A 28 7.12 56.55 30.87
CA THR A 28 8.44 57.22 30.67
C THR A 28 9.60 56.40 31.29
N GLY A 29 10.68 56.20 30.53
CA GLY A 29 12.05 56.10 31.08
C GLY A 29 12.69 54.72 31.29
N ALA A 30 13.41 54.28 30.25
CA ALA A 30 14.68 53.53 30.23
C ALA A 30 14.80 52.05 30.67
N ALA A 31 15.14 51.25 29.64
CA ALA A 31 16.08 50.12 29.57
C ALA A 31 15.50 48.67 29.56
N VAL A 32 15.91 47.95 28.49
CA VAL A 32 16.01 46.48 28.29
C VAL A 32 14.83 45.76 27.62
N ASP A 33 15.20 45.00 26.56
CA ASP A 33 14.59 43.84 25.88
C ASP A 33 13.20 43.91 25.22
N SER A 34 13.18 43.74 23.89
CA SER A 34 12.84 42.44 23.29
C SER A 34 12.90 42.56 21.76
N ASP A 35 13.97 41.98 21.20
CA ASP A 35 14.03 41.60 19.80
C ASP A 35 12.97 40.52 19.54
N SER A 36 12.08 40.81 18.61
CA SER A 36 11.33 39.80 17.89
C SER A 36 12.29 39.04 16.98
N GLN A 37 12.75 37.87 17.42
CA GLN A 37 13.27 36.85 16.53
C GLN A 37 12.37 35.62 16.63
N ASP A 38 11.67 35.36 15.52
CA ASP A 38 11.41 34.00 15.06
C ASP A 38 12.72 33.22 15.21
N ALA A 39 12.75 32.26 16.13
CA ALA A 39 13.88 31.36 16.27
C ALA A 39 13.85 30.33 15.13
N THR A 40 14.24 30.77 13.93
CA THR A 40 14.84 29.87 12.95
C THR A 40 16.10 29.30 13.58
N VAL A 41 16.02 28.05 14.03
CA VAL A 41 17.20 27.26 14.38
C VAL A 41 18.04 27.15 13.11
N ASP A 42 19.22 27.75 13.14
CA ASP A 42 20.23 27.67 12.09
C ASP A 42 20.74 26.20 12.01
N LEU A 43 20.19 25.42 11.09
CA LEU A 43 20.55 24.01 10.85
C LEU A 43 21.88 23.96 10.08
N GLY A 44 22.98 24.22 10.77
CA GLY A 44 24.34 24.10 10.22
C GLY A 44 24.77 22.66 9.92
N ALA A 45 25.99 22.48 9.41
CA ALA A 45 26.63 21.19 9.05
C ALA A 45 26.79 20.14 10.20
N ASP A 46 26.25 20.44 11.38
CA ASP A 46 26.26 19.60 12.58
C ASP A 46 24.92 18.88 12.82
N THR A 47 23.89 19.18 12.00
CA THR A 47 22.57 18.52 12.04
C THR A 47 22.13 18.02 10.66
N VAL A 48 21.33 16.95 10.62
CA VAL A 48 20.70 16.44 9.41
C VAL A 48 19.28 15.96 9.71
N LYS A 49 18.39 16.06 8.74
CA LYS A 49 17.02 15.54 8.85
C LYS A 49 16.91 14.18 8.18
N VAL A 50 16.12 13.28 8.76
CA VAL A 50 15.70 12.02 8.15
C VAL A 50 14.20 11.86 8.34
N TYR A 51 13.54 11.15 7.43
CA TYR A 51 12.17 10.69 7.62
C TYR A 51 12.21 9.26 8.11
N ALA A 52 11.48 8.98 9.20
CA ALA A 52 11.44 7.69 9.85
C ALA A 52 10.00 7.20 10.05
N TRP A 53 9.81 5.89 10.04
CA TRP A 53 8.52 5.22 10.19
C TRP A 53 8.71 3.83 10.79
N ASN A 54 7.59 3.18 11.11
CA ASN A 54 7.56 1.79 11.51
C ASN A 54 6.79 0.94 10.47
N PHE A 55 6.94 -0.38 10.52
CA PHE A 55 6.16 -1.30 9.68
C PHE A 55 5.02 -1.91 10.51
N GLU A 56 3.86 -2.16 9.88
CA GLU A 56 2.62 -2.60 10.54
C GLU A 56 2.84 -3.84 11.43
N ASP A 57 3.54 -4.85 10.93
CA ASP A 57 3.72 -6.13 11.62
C ASP A 57 4.90 -6.15 12.61
N VAL A 58 5.53 -5.00 12.82
CA VAL A 58 6.80 -4.93 13.54
C VAL A 58 6.75 -3.79 14.55
N PRO A 59 6.14 -4.00 15.73
CA PRO A 59 6.06 -2.96 16.76
C PRO A 59 7.45 -2.54 17.23
N PHE A 60 7.57 -1.31 17.73
CA PHE A 60 8.86 -0.77 18.13
C PHE A 60 9.54 -1.63 19.20
N GLU A 61 8.80 -2.21 20.14
CA GLU A 61 9.33 -3.01 21.23
C GLU A 61 10.08 -4.26 20.75
N ASP A 62 9.72 -4.79 19.58
CA ASP A 62 10.32 -5.99 19.00
C ASP A 62 11.64 -5.70 18.27
N GLN A 63 11.77 -4.55 17.61
CA GLN A 63 12.98 -4.18 16.83
C GLN A 63 13.83 -3.07 17.44
N GLN A 64 13.24 -2.26 18.33
CA GLN A 64 13.81 -1.07 18.95
C GLN A 64 14.43 -0.11 17.92
N SER A 65 13.82 -0.05 16.74
CA SER A 65 14.41 0.56 15.55
C SER A 65 13.34 1.11 14.65
N PHE A 66 13.62 2.25 14.02
CA PHE A 66 12.81 2.78 12.93
C PHE A 66 13.51 2.62 11.59
N ALA A 67 12.74 2.31 10.55
CA ALA A 67 13.19 2.50 9.19
C ALA A 67 13.27 3.98 8.87
N ALA A 68 14.22 4.37 8.03
CA ALA A 68 14.40 5.76 7.67
C ALA A 68 15.03 5.94 6.29
N THR A 69 14.88 7.17 5.77
CA THR A 69 15.49 7.63 4.53
C THR A 69 15.88 9.11 4.63
N LEU A 70 16.84 9.55 3.81
CA LEU A 70 17.16 10.98 3.72
C LEU A 70 16.17 11.69 2.80
N PRO A 71 15.88 12.99 3.06
CA PRO A 71 15.11 13.79 2.10
C PRO A 71 15.71 13.79 0.69
N ALA A 72 17.05 13.80 0.57
CA ALA A 72 17.73 13.76 -0.72
C ALA A 72 17.58 12.43 -1.47
N ASP A 73 17.35 11.34 -0.74
CA ASP A 73 17.11 10.02 -1.33
C ASP A 73 15.72 10.00 -2.00
N LEU A 74 14.71 10.57 -1.34
CA LEU A 74 13.38 10.75 -1.92
C LEU A 74 13.40 11.67 -3.15
N GLU A 75 14.20 12.74 -3.13
CA GLU A 75 14.37 13.60 -4.31
C GLU A 75 15.08 12.88 -5.47
N THR A 76 16.02 11.99 -5.15
CA THR A 76 16.68 11.15 -6.16
C THR A 76 15.69 10.19 -6.80
N LEU A 77 14.83 9.55 -5.98
CA LEU A 77 13.81 8.62 -6.46
C LEU A 77 12.78 9.27 -7.40
N LYS A 78 12.50 10.58 -7.26
CA LYS A 78 11.57 11.29 -8.15
C LYS A 78 12.04 11.34 -9.61
N VAL A 79 13.34 11.28 -9.85
CA VAL A 79 13.94 11.44 -11.19
C VAL A 79 14.69 10.20 -11.68
N TRP A 80 15.05 9.31 -10.75
CA TRP A 80 15.71 8.05 -11.06
C TRP A 80 14.70 7.04 -11.59
N LYS A 81 15.09 6.30 -12.63
CA LYS A 81 14.32 5.20 -13.22
C LYS A 81 15.28 4.05 -13.49
N PRO A 82 14.89 2.81 -13.20
CA PRO A 82 15.68 1.64 -13.56
C PRO A 82 15.69 1.44 -15.08
N GLU A 83 16.80 0.94 -15.64
CA GLU A 83 16.91 0.60 -17.06
C GLU A 83 16.16 -0.70 -17.41
N ASP A 84 16.12 -1.66 -16.48
CA ASP A 84 15.43 -2.94 -16.60
C ASP A 84 14.99 -3.46 -15.21
N GLU A 85 14.36 -4.64 -15.18
CA GLU A 85 13.80 -5.25 -13.96
C GLU A 85 14.86 -5.61 -12.90
N ASP A 86 16.13 -5.71 -13.31
CA ASP A 86 17.28 -6.07 -12.45
C ASP A 86 18.16 -4.85 -12.10
N ASP A 87 17.88 -3.66 -12.65
CA ASP A 87 18.70 -2.46 -12.46
C ASP A 87 18.44 -1.77 -11.10
N ASP A 88 18.91 -2.41 -10.04
CA ASP A 88 18.91 -1.85 -8.67
C ASP A 88 19.95 -0.73 -8.47
N LYS A 89 20.73 -0.42 -9.51
CA LYS A 89 21.89 0.45 -9.39
C LYS A 89 21.47 1.91 -9.27
N GLY A 90 21.56 2.41 -8.04
CA GLY A 90 21.21 3.80 -7.73
C GLY A 90 19.87 3.93 -7.03
N LEU A 91 19.15 2.81 -6.80
CA LEU A 91 18.06 2.78 -5.85
C LEU A 91 18.56 3.27 -4.48
N PRO A 92 17.96 4.30 -3.88
CA PRO A 92 18.38 4.79 -2.59
C PRO A 92 18.24 3.70 -1.52
N LYS A 93 19.25 3.55 -0.65
CA LYS A 93 19.25 2.52 0.37
C LYS A 93 18.46 2.97 1.59
N LEU A 94 17.74 2.04 2.21
CA LEU A 94 17.11 2.27 3.50
C LEU A 94 18.15 2.26 4.62
N MET A 95 17.88 3.03 5.66
CA MET A 95 18.66 3.02 6.89
C MET A 95 17.78 2.70 8.09
N SER A 96 18.42 2.26 9.17
CA SER A 96 17.79 2.00 10.46
C SER A 96 18.25 3.02 11.49
N ILE A 97 17.32 3.53 12.30
CA ILE A 97 17.59 4.35 13.48
C ILE A 97 17.38 3.47 14.70
N ASN A 98 18.46 2.91 15.24
CA ASN A 98 18.42 1.89 16.29
C ASN A 98 18.59 2.52 17.68
N PHE A 99 17.68 2.21 18.61
CA PHE A 99 17.64 2.72 19.97
C PHE A 99 18.29 1.72 20.94
N VAL A 100 19.60 1.50 20.76
CA VAL A 100 20.41 0.46 21.43
C VAL A 100 20.44 0.47 22.97
N HIS A 101 19.79 1.43 23.61
CA HIS A 101 19.76 1.62 25.06
C HIS A 101 18.33 1.70 25.63
N HIS A 102 17.33 1.37 24.82
CA HIS A 102 15.93 1.59 25.11
C HIS A 102 15.10 0.42 24.61
N GLU A 103 14.29 -0.17 25.49
CA GLU A 103 13.28 -1.17 25.12
C GLU A 103 11.95 -0.51 24.72
N GLY A 104 11.75 0.77 25.08
CA GLY A 104 10.58 1.59 24.78
C GLY A 104 10.96 3.08 24.73
N LEU A 105 10.00 3.95 24.42
CA LEU A 105 10.23 5.39 24.22
C LEU A 105 9.76 6.28 25.39
N GLU A 106 9.34 5.67 26.48
CA GLU A 106 8.75 6.33 27.66
C GLU A 106 9.79 6.73 28.71
N ASP A 107 10.86 5.94 28.86
CA ASP A 107 11.79 6.06 29.98
C ASP A 107 13.18 6.53 29.55
N ASP A 108 13.74 7.45 30.33
CA ASP A 108 15.09 7.95 30.10
C ASP A 108 16.17 7.01 30.63
N THR A 109 17.23 6.82 29.84
CA THR A 109 18.44 6.10 30.24
C THR A 109 19.56 7.10 30.55
N ASP A 110 20.17 6.99 31.74
CA ASP A 110 21.20 7.94 32.20
C ASP A 110 22.34 8.10 31.18
N GLY A 111 22.67 9.35 30.88
CA GLY A 111 23.67 9.72 29.89
C GLY A 111 23.27 9.47 28.42
N LYS A 112 22.24 8.66 28.15
CA LYS A 112 21.82 8.21 26.81
C LYS A 112 20.58 8.89 26.29
N SER A 113 19.66 9.30 27.15
CA SER A 113 18.54 10.16 26.78
C SER A 113 18.20 11.18 27.87
N ARG A 114 17.39 12.16 27.48
CA ARG A 114 16.69 13.09 28.38
C ARG A 114 15.40 13.48 27.68
N GLY A 115 14.26 13.34 28.34
CA GLY A 115 12.94 13.69 27.80
C GLY A 115 12.55 12.91 26.55
N ILE A 116 12.93 11.63 26.42
CA ILE A 116 12.57 10.80 25.26
C ILE A 116 11.06 10.70 25.04
N ALA A 117 10.27 10.51 26.11
CA ALA A 117 8.81 10.51 26.04
C ALA A 117 8.23 11.82 25.48
N THR A 118 8.91 12.94 25.70
CA THR A 118 8.50 14.23 25.14
C THR A 118 8.89 14.35 23.66
N LEU A 119 10.03 13.78 23.25
CA LEU A 119 10.42 13.75 21.84
C LEU A 119 9.45 12.92 21.00
N PHE A 120 9.04 11.76 21.50
CA PHE A 120 8.19 10.82 20.77
C PHE A 120 6.73 10.82 21.25
N ALA A 121 6.28 11.93 21.84
CA ALA A 121 4.95 12.03 22.45
C ALA A 121 3.81 11.72 21.47
N ASP A 122 3.95 12.14 20.20
CA ASP A 122 2.95 11.84 19.17
C ASP A 122 2.93 10.35 18.80
N TYR A 123 4.10 9.72 18.69
CA TYR A 123 4.23 8.28 18.44
C TYR A 123 3.67 7.46 19.60
N ILE A 124 4.06 7.75 20.84
CA ILE A 124 3.59 7.04 22.05
C ILE A 124 2.07 7.14 22.20
N LYS A 125 1.48 8.26 21.73
CA LYS A 125 0.03 8.47 21.81
C LYS A 125 -0.73 7.63 20.78
N ASN A 126 -0.18 7.47 19.58
CA ASN A 126 -0.80 6.74 18.47
C ASN A 126 0.28 6.26 17.49
N ASP A 127 0.84 5.10 17.75
CA ASP A 127 1.91 4.49 16.97
C ASP A 127 1.43 4.05 15.57
N GLY A 128 0.17 3.62 15.47
CA GLY A 128 -0.48 3.25 14.21
C GLY A 128 -0.49 4.36 13.15
N ASP A 129 -0.44 5.64 13.55
CA ASP A 129 -0.31 6.76 12.60
C ASP A 129 1.04 6.74 11.86
N PHE A 130 2.02 5.95 12.31
CA PHE A 130 3.39 5.91 11.77
C PHE A 130 3.72 4.57 11.12
N PHE A 131 2.74 3.69 10.96
CA PHE A 131 2.89 2.43 10.25
C PHE A 131 2.80 2.68 8.76
N LEU A 132 3.89 2.41 8.04
CA LEU A 132 3.92 2.57 6.59
C LEU A 132 3.38 1.31 5.93
N TYR A 133 2.28 1.49 5.21
CA TYR A 133 1.74 0.55 4.24
C TYR A 133 2.25 0.96 2.87
N PHE A 134 3.06 0.13 2.22
CA PHE A 134 3.63 0.47 0.90
C PHE A 134 2.61 0.30 -0.23
N ASP A 135 1.47 -0.31 0.07
CA ASP A 135 0.49 -0.85 -0.86
C ASP A 135 -0.88 -0.14 -0.80
N GLY A 136 -0.93 1.08 -0.24
CA GLY A 136 -2.16 1.86 -0.07
C GLY A 136 -2.01 3.35 -0.40
N GLU A 137 -3.06 4.14 -0.14
CA GLU A 137 -2.86 5.59 -0.01
C GLU A 137 -2.00 5.89 1.21
N PRO A 138 -1.17 6.94 1.18
CA PRO A 138 -0.44 7.33 2.36
C PRO A 138 -1.35 8.06 3.36
N ASP A 139 -2.04 7.28 4.17
CA ASP A 139 -2.81 7.70 5.34
C ASP A 139 -1.97 7.71 6.64
N PHE A 140 -0.71 7.26 6.54
CA PHE A 140 0.29 7.35 7.61
C PHE A 140 0.98 8.73 7.66
N SER A 141 1.79 8.91 8.70
CA SER A 141 2.63 10.06 8.96
C SER A 141 4.10 9.63 9.07
N LEU A 142 5.01 10.51 8.68
CA LEU A 142 6.45 10.29 8.90
C LEU A 142 6.90 11.06 10.13
N MET A 143 7.85 10.48 10.86
CA MET A 143 8.63 11.19 11.87
C MET A 143 9.82 11.87 11.18
N GLU A 144 9.78 13.20 11.03
CA GLU A 144 10.96 13.97 10.65
C GLU A 144 11.89 14.10 11.87
N LEU A 145 12.91 13.25 11.94
CA LEU A 145 13.91 13.27 13.01
C LEU A 145 15.04 14.24 12.64
N THR A 146 15.41 15.10 13.58
CA THR A 146 16.64 15.90 13.49
C THR A 146 17.76 15.18 14.22
N LEU A 147 18.73 14.68 13.46
CA LEU A 147 19.95 14.04 13.94
C LEU A 147 21.06 15.07 14.14
N ALA A 148 21.81 14.96 15.24
CA ALA A 148 22.92 15.84 15.57
C ALA A 148 24.21 15.06 15.86
N LYS A 149 25.35 15.69 15.57
CA LYS A 149 26.67 15.13 15.90
C LYS A 149 27.04 15.25 17.38
N LYS A 150 26.49 16.27 18.04
CA LYS A 150 26.79 16.60 19.44
C LYS A 150 25.56 16.39 20.29
N LYS A 151 25.76 15.77 21.45
CA LYS A 151 24.78 15.71 22.52
C LYS A 151 24.41 17.13 22.94
N PRO A 152 23.12 17.51 22.98
CA PRO A 152 22.73 18.85 23.38
C PRO A 152 22.86 19.03 24.90
N GLU A 153 23.34 20.19 25.33
CA GLU A 153 23.51 20.53 26.76
C GLU A 153 22.16 20.69 27.46
N THR A 154 21.17 21.24 26.75
CA THR A 154 19.80 21.49 27.21
C THR A 154 18.77 20.88 26.25
N GLY A 155 17.53 20.73 26.70
CA GLY A 155 16.46 20.14 25.88
C GLY A 155 16.52 18.62 25.75
N PRO A 156 15.53 18.00 25.12
CA PRO A 156 15.46 16.55 25.07
C PRO A 156 16.40 15.97 24.00
N PHE A 157 16.87 14.75 24.22
CA PHE A 157 17.68 14.00 23.27
C PHE A 157 17.57 12.49 23.50
N VAL A 158 17.95 11.71 22.50
CA VAL A 158 18.22 10.27 22.64
C VAL A 158 19.40 9.87 21.77
N ASN A 159 20.27 9.01 22.30
CA ASN A 159 21.38 8.41 21.59
C ASN A 159 20.89 7.26 20.71
N VAL A 160 21.30 7.25 19.43
CA VAL A 160 20.92 6.23 18.47
C VAL A 160 22.14 5.71 17.71
N HIS A 161 22.02 4.50 17.16
CA HIS A 161 22.96 3.96 16.18
C HIS A 161 22.29 3.94 14.80
N ILE A 162 22.95 4.54 13.80
CA ILE A 162 22.44 4.57 12.44
C ILE A 162 23.10 3.45 11.63
N GLY A 163 22.31 2.46 11.23
CA GLY A 163 22.74 1.31 10.45
C GLY A 163 22.12 1.28 9.06
N PRO A 164 22.59 0.43 8.15
CA PRO A 164 21.79 0.06 6.99
C PRO A 164 20.56 -0.75 7.41
N ALA A 165 19.58 -0.82 6.52
CA ALA A 165 18.44 -1.71 6.65
C ALA A 165 18.21 -2.45 5.33
N THR A 166 17.65 -3.64 5.42
CA THR A 166 17.14 -4.41 4.27
C THR A 166 15.68 -4.76 4.51
N LEU A 167 14.95 -4.96 3.43
CA LEU A 167 13.60 -5.51 3.44
C LEU A 167 13.61 -6.82 2.68
N ASP A 168 12.86 -7.80 3.17
CA ASP A 168 12.53 -9.02 2.47
C ASP A 168 11.02 -9.24 2.51
N GLU A 169 10.47 -9.87 1.48
CA GLU A 169 9.02 -10.13 1.35
C GLU A 169 8.50 -11.06 2.44
N MET A 170 9.25 -12.10 2.81
CA MET A 170 8.78 -13.10 3.80
C MET A 170 9.05 -12.67 5.24
N ASP A 171 10.13 -11.93 5.40
CA ASP A 171 10.89 -11.86 6.64
C ASP A 171 10.79 -10.40 7.18
N GLY A 172 10.46 -9.42 6.32
CA GLY A 172 10.13 -8.04 6.68
C GLY A 172 11.34 -7.12 6.84
N PHE A 173 11.26 -6.17 7.78
CA PHE A 173 12.29 -5.16 8.03
C PHE A 173 13.44 -5.67 8.91
N TYR A 174 14.66 -5.59 8.38
CA TYR A 174 15.88 -6.01 9.07
C TYR A 174 16.86 -4.86 9.27
N PRO A 175 16.95 -4.32 10.49
CA PRO A 175 18.01 -3.40 10.83
C PRO A 175 19.35 -4.14 11.01
N ASP A 176 20.40 -3.70 10.31
CA ASP A 176 21.76 -4.22 10.54
C ASP A 176 22.53 -3.31 11.51
N SER A 177 22.36 -3.59 12.80
CA SER A 177 23.07 -2.88 13.88
C SER A 177 24.58 -3.18 13.94
N SER A 178 25.06 -4.21 13.22
CA SER A 178 26.48 -4.57 13.16
C SER A 178 27.28 -3.66 12.24
N LYS A 179 26.61 -2.98 11.29
CA LYS A 179 27.21 -2.04 10.36
C LYS A 179 26.79 -0.61 10.67
N ALA A 180 27.69 0.32 10.33
CA ALA A 180 27.43 1.74 10.45
C ALA A 180 27.03 2.32 9.10
N HIS A 181 25.96 3.10 9.05
CA HIS A 181 25.64 3.95 7.91
C HIS A 181 26.64 5.11 7.80
N ASP A 182 26.77 5.72 6.62
CA ASP A 182 27.67 6.86 6.38
C ASP A 182 27.43 8.04 7.35
N LEU A 183 26.18 8.27 7.76
CA LEU A 183 25.85 9.29 8.76
C LEU A 183 26.48 8.99 10.13
N GLN A 184 26.46 7.74 10.57
CA GLN A 184 27.12 7.32 11.80
C GLN A 184 28.63 7.58 11.72
N GLY A 185 29.26 7.25 10.58
CA GLY A 185 30.68 7.52 10.31
C GLY A 185 31.04 9.01 10.32
N ARG A 186 30.08 9.88 9.98
CA ARG A 186 30.20 11.35 10.05
C ARG A 186 29.91 11.92 11.45
N GLY A 187 29.61 11.07 12.43
CA GLY A 187 29.44 11.42 13.83
C GLY A 187 28.00 11.69 14.28
N TYR A 188 27.01 11.56 13.40
CA TYR A 188 25.60 11.71 13.80
C TYR A 188 25.20 10.56 14.72
N SER A 189 24.67 10.88 15.91
CA SER A 189 24.38 9.87 16.94
C SER A 189 23.30 10.29 17.94
N TRP A 190 22.64 11.43 17.72
CA TRP A 190 21.66 12.00 18.65
C TRP A 190 20.41 12.45 17.91
N VAL A 191 19.24 11.93 18.25
CA VAL A 191 17.96 12.55 17.87
C VAL A 191 17.68 13.67 18.87
N ILE A 192 17.45 14.89 18.39
CA ILE A 192 17.26 16.08 19.23
C ILE A 192 15.92 16.79 18.99
N ALA A 193 15.22 16.43 17.92
CA ALA A 193 13.87 16.90 17.63
C ALA A 193 13.14 15.88 16.76
N VAL A 194 11.83 15.77 16.97
CA VAL A 194 10.91 14.99 16.17
C VAL A 194 9.78 15.93 15.73
N ARG A 195 9.43 15.90 14.46
CA ARG A 195 8.26 16.60 13.91
C ARG A 195 7.44 15.61 13.10
N ILE A 196 6.13 15.80 13.09
CA ILE A 196 5.25 14.96 12.29
C ILE A 196 5.11 15.57 10.90
N ASP A 197 5.42 14.77 9.89
CA ASP A 197 5.28 15.13 8.49
C ASP A 197 4.12 14.36 7.86
N ARG A 198 3.25 15.10 7.16
CA ARG A 198 2.03 14.59 6.51
C ARG A 198 1.95 15.01 5.03
N ASP A 199 3.08 15.39 4.45
CA ASP A 199 3.15 15.85 3.08
C ASP A 199 2.97 14.67 2.12
N GLN A 200 1.83 14.66 1.44
CA GLN A 200 1.38 13.55 0.61
C GLN A 200 2.41 13.11 -0.44
N ASP A 201 3.11 14.04 -1.08
CA ASP A 201 4.14 13.70 -2.06
C ASP A 201 5.31 12.94 -1.43
N ARG A 202 5.76 13.35 -0.24
CA ARG A 202 6.83 12.65 0.49
C ARG A 202 6.38 11.28 0.99
N LEU A 203 5.14 11.16 1.47
CA LEU A 203 4.60 9.88 1.88
C LEU A 203 4.55 8.90 0.69
N ARG A 204 4.03 9.33 -0.47
CA ARG A 204 4.02 8.54 -1.71
C ARG A 204 5.43 8.13 -2.16
N MET A 205 6.40 9.04 -2.09
CA MET A 205 7.78 8.67 -2.45
C MET A 205 8.38 7.66 -1.49
N THR A 206 8.03 7.72 -0.20
CA THR A 206 8.50 6.75 0.78
C THR A 206 7.87 5.38 0.52
N GLN A 207 6.57 5.31 0.20
CA GLN A 207 5.92 4.06 -0.21
C GLN A 207 6.58 3.46 -1.45
N LYS A 208 6.82 4.27 -2.50
CA LYS A 208 7.52 3.82 -3.71
C LYS A 208 8.91 3.26 -3.42
N LEU A 209 9.66 3.92 -2.51
CA LEU A 209 10.96 3.45 -2.09
C LEU A 209 10.86 2.06 -1.45
N VAL A 210 9.95 1.91 -0.48
CA VAL A 210 9.75 0.65 0.25
C VAL A 210 9.31 -0.46 -0.71
N LYS A 211 8.34 -0.18 -1.58
CA LYS A 211 7.84 -1.14 -2.58
C LYS A 211 8.95 -1.67 -3.49
N ALA A 212 9.85 -0.79 -3.93
CA ALA A 212 10.99 -1.18 -4.75
C ALA A 212 12.01 -2.07 -4.02
N HIS A 213 12.14 -1.92 -2.70
CA HIS A 213 12.99 -2.80 -1.88
C HIS A 213 12.36 -4.15 -1.58
N ILE A 214 11.02 -4.24 -1.54
CA ILE A 214 10.30 -5.49 -1.26
C ILE A 214 10.08 -6.31 -2.54
N PHE A 215 9.50 -5.70 -3.58
CA PHE A 215 9.11 -6.39 -4.81
C PHE A 215 10.06 -6.17 -5.99
N GLY A 216 11.14 -5.41 -5.78
CA GLY A 216 12.11 -5.08 -6.81
C GLY A 216 11.80 -3.82 -7.61
N VAL A 217 12.81 -3.37 -8.36
CA VAL A 217 12.78 -2.09 -9.10
C VAL A 217 11.86 -2.12 -10.32
N SER A 218 11.41 -3.29 -10.75
CA SER A 218 10.37 -3.43 -11.79
C SER A 218 9.10 -2.62 -11.48
N THR A 219 8.78 -2.45 -10.19
CA THR A 219 7.68 -1.61 -9.70
C THR A 219 7.83 -0.11 -10.03
N LEU A 220 9.03 0.32 -10.38
CA LEU A 220 9.36 1.71 -10.73
C LEU A 220 9.52 1.92 -12.24
N LEU A 221 9.45 0.85 -13.05
CA LEU A 221 9.43 0.98 -14.50
C LEU A 221 8.13 1.65 -14.91
N GLU A 222 8.22 2.79 -15.60
CA GLU A 222 7.07 3.33 -16.28
C GLU A 222 6.60 2.28 -17.30
N SER A 223 5.30 2.00 -17.30
CA SER A 223 4.67 1.19 -18.33
C SER A 223 4.67 1.97 -19.65
N ASP A 224 5.85 2.12 -20.26
CA ASP A 224 6.09 2.85 -21.51
C ASP A 224 5.44 2.17 -22.75
N ASN A 225 4.50 1.25 -22.53
CA ASN A 225 3.66 0.64 -23.56
C ASN A 225 2.17 0.97 -23.38
N ALA A 226 1.79 1.98 -22.60
CA ALA A 226 0.38 2.38 -22.45
C ALA A 226 -0.21 3.13 -23.66
N ASN A 227 0.58 3.42 -24.72
CA ASN A 227 0.08 4.18 -25.87
C ASN A 227 0.23 3.54 -27.25
N ASP A 228 0.80 2.35 -27.38
CA ASP A 228 0.89 1.66 -28.69
C ASP A 228 0.73 0.15 -28.55
N GLU A 229 -0.36 -0.30 -27.94
CA GLU A 229 -0.94 -1.61 -28.27
C GLU A 229 -2.39 -1.66 -27.78
N ALA A 230 -3.29 -1.05 -28.59
CA ALA A 230 -4.64 -1.56 -28.69
C ALA A 230 -4.52 -3.03 -29.11
N GLY A 231 -4.47 -3.91 -28.11
CA GLY A 231 -4.27 -5.35 -28.27
C GLY A 231 -5.15 -5.81 -29.40
N ALA A 232 -4.52 -6.27 -30.47
CA ALA A 232 -5.22 -6.83 -31.61
C ALA A 232 -6.07 -7.98 -31.07
N VAL A 233 -7.39 -7.74 -30.95
CA VAL A 233 -8.36 -8.79 -30.72
C VAL A 233 -8.15 -9.77 -31.86
N ALA A 234 -7.46 -10.88 -31.58
CA ALA A 234 -7.42 -11.99 -32.51
C ALA A 234 -8.88 -12.33 -32.78
N LYS A 235 -9.35 -12.16 -34.02
CA LYS A 235 -10.73 -12.45 -34.40
C LYS A 235 -10.98 -13.94 -34.23
N THR A 236 -11.36 -14.35 -33.04
CA THR A 236 -11.87 -15.69 -32.75
C THR A 236 -13.25 -15.76 -33.37
N THR A 237 -13.41 -16.60 -34.39
CA THR A 237 -14.74 -16.84 -34.98
C THR A 237 -15.45 -17.84 -34.09
N VAL A 238 -16.17 -17.32 -33.10
CA VAL A 238 -17.13 -18.11 -32.31
C VAL A 238 -18.46 -17.99 -33.07
N GLY A 239 -18.87 -19.05 -33.77
CA GLY A 239 -20.09 -18.99 -34.58
C GLY A 239 -21.32 -18.81 -33.68
N ASN A 240 -22.13 -17.76 -33.85
CA ASN A 240 -23.41 -17.48 -33.15
C ASN A 240 -23.52 -17.80 -31.63
N SER A 241 -22.41 -18.07 -30.94
CA SER A 241 -22.42 -18.58 -29.58
C SER A 241 -22.62 -17.43 -28.60
N GLU A 242 -23.41 -17.68 -27.57
CA GLU A 242 -23.57 -16.75 -26.46
C GLU A 242 -22.23 -16.58 -25.72
N THR A 243 -21.85 -15.33 -25.44
CA THR A 243 -20.64 -15.00 -24.69
C THR A 243 -20.98 -14.27 -23.40
N ALA A 244 -20.10 -14.39 -22.41
CA ALA A 244 -20.16 -13.65 -21.16
C ALA A 244 -18.83 -12.96 -20.88
N LYS A 245 -18.86 -11.91 -20.05
CA LYS A 245 -17.68 -11.14 -19.65
C LYS A 245 -17.43 -11.23 -18.15
N LEU A 246 -16.17 -11.33 -17.80
CA LEU A 246 -15.66 -11.35 -16.44
C LEU A 246 -14.46 -10.42 -16.33
N TYR A 247 -14.13 -10.06 -15.09
CA TYR A 247 -12.90 -9.39 -14.76
C TYR A 247 -12.02 -10.30 -13.92
N PHE A 248 -10.75 -10.50 -14.30
CA PHE A 248 -9.79 -11.34 -13.57
C PHE A 248 -8.61 -10.54 -13.03
N TRP A 249 -8.10 -10.98 -11.89
CA TRP A 249 -6.85 -10.53 -11.28
C TRP A 249 -6.16 -11.71 -10.58
N VAL A 250 -4.92 -11.48 -10.16
CA VAL A 250 -4.17 -12.45 -9.37
C VAL A 250 -4.62 -12.31 -7.91
N GLY A 251 -5.21 -13.37 -7.36
CA GLY A 251 -5.37 -13.49 -5.90
C GLY A 251 -4.05 -13.91 -5.27
N SER A 252 -3.81 -13.53 -4.02
CA SER A 252 -2.69 -14.06 -3.23
C SER A 252 -2.60 -15.57 -3.42
N TYR A 253 -1.42 -16.06 -3.82
CA TYR A 253 -1.24 -17.46 -4.17
C TYR A 253 -1.67 -18.34 -3.00
N PRO A 254 -2.58 -19.32 -3.19
CA PRO A 254 -2.82 -20.30 -2.15
C PRO A 254 -1.50 -21.03 -1.86
N ASP A 255 -1.17 -21.16 -0.57
CA ASP A 255 0.00 -21.86 -0.06
C ASP A 255 0.29 -23.15 -0.83
N ASP A 256 1.42 -23.14 -1.55
CA ASP A 256 2.32 -24.21 -2.03
C ASP A 256 1.83 -25.62 -2.47
N ASP A 257 0.52 -25.95 -2.43
CA ASP A 257 0.05 -27.33 -2.60
C ASP A 257 -1.00 -27.56 -3.70
N GLU A 258 -1.44 -26.56 -4.48
CA GLU A 258 -2.50 -26.77 -5.49
C GLU A 258 -1.99 -26.91 -6.95
N GLU A 259 -2.35 -28.03 -7.60
CA GLU A 259 -1.90 -28.45 -8.94
C GLU A 259 -2.43 -27.60 -10.12
N ASP A 260 -3.35 -26.66 -9.86
CA ASP A 260 -4.11 -25.91 -10.86
C ASP A 260 -3.77 -24.42 -10.81
N LEU A 261 -3.70 -23.76 -11.97
CA LEU A 261 -3.61 -22.30 -12.03
C LEU A 261 -4.98 -21.66 -11.77
N VAL A 262 -5.02 -20.60 -10.95
CA VAL A 262 -6.26 -19.97 -10.49
C VAL A 262 -6.19 -18.46 -10.65
N PHE A 263 -7.29 -17.85 -11.09
CA PHE A 263 -7.49 -16.40 -11.05
C PHE A 263 -8.71 -16.06 -10.20
N ALA A 264 -8.57 -15.00 -9.39
CA ALA A 264 -9.72 -14.37 -8.76
C ALA A 264 -10.54 -13.63 -9.83
N ALA A 265 -11.85 -13.69 -9.71
CA ALA A 265 -12.75 -13.19 -10.75
C ALA A 265 -14.07 -12.65 -10.20
N VAL A 266 -14.69 -11.79 -11.00
CA VAL A 266 -16.07 -11.31 -10.80
C VAL A 266 -16.74 -11.15 -12.17
N THR A 267 -18.05 -11.41 -12.27
CA THR A 267 -18.74 -11.13 -13.53
C THR A 267 -18.93 -9.63 -13.73
N THR A 268 -18.97 -9.18 -14.99
CA THR A 268 -19.25 -7.76 -15.29
C THR A 268 -20.58 -7.30 -14.69
N ARG A 269 -21.60 -8.18 -14.66
CA ARG A 269 -22.91 -7.88 -14.10
C ARG A 269 -22.85 -7.67 -12.58
N GLU A 270 -22.14 -8.53 -11.87
CA GLU A 270 -21.97 -8.44 -10.42
C GLU A 270 -21.19 -7.19 -10.05
N LEU A 271 -20.07 -6.92 -10.74
CA LEU A 271 -19.26 -5.74 -10.50
C LEU A 271 -20.06 -4.45 -10.74
N GLN A 272 -20.86 -4.39 -11.82
CA GLN A 272 -21.76 -3.26 -12.06
C GLN A 272 -22.83 -3.11 -10.98
N SER A 273 -23.41 -4.23 -10.52
CA SER A 273 -24.41 -4.20 -9.44
C SER A 273 -23.82 -3.69 -8.13
N PHE A 274 -22.54 -3.98 -7.87
CA PHE A 274 -21.80 -3.45 -6.74
C PHE A 274 -21.54 -1.95 -6.83
N GLY A 275 -21.34 -1.40 -8.04
CA GLY A 275 -21.10 0.04 -8.23
C GLY A 275 -22.21 0.94 -7.70
N ASP A 276 -23.46 0.50 -7.85
CA ASP A 276 -24.63 1.22 -7.35
C ASP A 276 -25.00 0.85 -5.89
N TRP A 277 -24.34 -0.16 -5.34
CA TRP A 277 -24.63 -0.65 -4.01
C TRP A 277 -23.98 0.21 -2.92
N LYS A 278 -24.72 0.39 -1.82
CA LYS A 278 -24.25 1.02 -0.59
C LYS A 278 -24.70 0.19 0.62
N PRO A 279 -23.80 -0.15 1.54
CA PRO A 279 -24.17 -0.83 2.77
C PRO A 279 -25.05 0.07 3.64
N LYS A 280 -26.00 -0.52 4.37
CA LYS A 280 -26.83 0.24 5.33
C LYS A 280 -26.13 0.44 6.67
N ASP A 281 -25.29 -0.51 7.05
CA ASP A 281 -24.48 -0.53 8.25
C ASP A 281 -23.29 -1.48 8.06
N GLU A 282 -22.38 -1.50 9.02
CA GLU A 282 -21.15 -2.31 9.07
C GLU A 282 -21.38 -3.84 8.94
N ARG A 283 -22.63 -4.32 8.99
CA ARG A 283 -22.98 -5.74 8.94
C ARG A 283 -23.86 -6.10 7.74
N ASP A 284 -24.20 -5.14 6.89
CA ASP A 284 -25.04 -5.38 5.72
C ASP A 284 -24.19 -5.94 4.57
N ASP A 285 -23.87 -7.23 4.61
CA ASP A 285 -23.17 -7.98 3.55
C ASP A 285 -24.10 -8.44 2.42
N SER A 286 -25.41 -8.22 2.58
CA SER A 286 -26.45 -8.82 1.75
C SER A 286 -26.48 -8.37 0.28
N GLY A 287 -25.63 -7.40 -0.08
CA GLY A 287 -25.46 -6.91 -1.45
C GLY A 287 -24.03 -6.90 -1.98
N LEU A 288 -23.06 -7.46 -1.24
CA LEU A 288 -21.72 -7.70 -1.75
C LEU A 288 -21.77 -8.92 -2.69
N PRO A 289 -21.46 -8.78 -4.00
CA PRO A 289 -21.47 -9.94 -4.89
C PRO A 289 -20.45 -10.99 -4.47
N PRO A 290 -20.72 -12.29 -4.70
CA PRO A 290 -19.78 -13.34 -4.38
C PRO A 290 -18.51 -13.23 -5.24
N LEU A 291 -17.38 -13.63 -4.67
CA LEU A 291 -16.12 -13.80 -5.37
C LEU A 291 -16.16 -15.10 -6.20
N LEU A 292 -15.46 -15.12 -7.33
CA LEU A 292 -15.32 -16.31 -8.17
C LEU A 292 -13.86 -16.71 -8.29
N GLY A 293 -13.63 -18.03 -8.41
CA GLY A 293 -12.38 -18.60 -8.85
C GLY A 293 -12.50 -19.10 -10.28
N ALA A 294 -11.65 -18.59 -11.17
CA ALA A 294 -11.45 -19.12 -12.51
C ALA A 294 -10.25 -20.07 -12.50
N VAL A 295 -10.54 -21.37 -12.41
CA VAL A 295 -9.55 -22.45 -12.33
C VAL A 295 -9.22 -22.95 -13.73
N LEU A 296 -7.94 -23.12 -14.05
CA LEU A 296 -7.44 -23.79 -15.24
C LEU A 296 -6.90 -25.18 -14.84
N PRO A 297 -7.77 -26.21 -14.79
CA PRO A 297 -7.47 -27.48 -14.13
C PRO A 297 -6.42 -28.34 -14.83
N ASP A 298 -6.06 -28.01 -16.07
CA ASP A 298 -5.07 -28.77 -16.85
C ASP A 298 -3.77 -27.97 -17.04
N HIS A 299 -3.67 -26.76 -16.48
CA HIS A 299 -2.56 -25.85 -16.73
C HIS A 299 -1.82 -25.53 -15.43
N LYS A 300 -0.54 -25.93 -15.39
CA LYS A 300 0.43 -25.46 -14.37
C LYS A 300 1.10 -24.14 -14.74
N SER A 301 0.96 -23.71 -16.00
CA SER A 301 1.49 -22.43 -16.49
C SER A 301 0.72 -21.98 -17.73
N LEU A 302 0.75 -20.67 -17.99
CA LEU A 302 0.16 -20.07 -19.20
C LEU A 302 1.11 -20.06 -20.41
N LYS A 303 2.28 -20.70 -20.31
CA LYS A 303 3.32 -20.68 -21.36
C LYS A 303 3.08 -21.72 -22.46
N HIS A 304 2.36 -22.80 -22.16
CA HIS A 304 2.23 -23.96 -23.05
C HIS A 304 0.77 -24.40 -23.20
N ASP A 305 0.42 -24.80 -24.42
CA ASP A 305 -0.89 -25.36 -24.70
C ASP A 305 -1.02 -26.82 -24.25
N VAL A 306 -2.25 -27.19 -23.89
CA VAL A 306 -2.63 -28.57 -23.54
C VAL A 306 -3.59 -29.10 -24.60
N ASP A 307 -3.28 -30.29 -25.12
CA ASP A 307 -4.05 -30.88 -26.22
C ASP A 307 -5.53 -31.02 -25.86
N GLY A 308 -6.39 -30.57 -26.77
CA GLY A 308 -7.84 -30.52 -26.57
C GLY A 308 -8.34 -29.46 -25.58
N LYS A 309 -7.50 -28.91 -24.71
CA LYS A 309 -7.91 -27.99 -23.61
C LYS A 309 -7.52 -26.54 -23.84
N SER A 310 -6.48 -26.25 -24.61
CA SER A 310 -6.16 -24.89 -25.05
C SER A 310 -5.58 -24.86 -26.46
N ALA A 311 -5.53 -23.66 -27.03
CA ALA A 311 -4.72 -23.33 -28.18
C ALA A 311 -4.33 -21.86 -28.06
N GLY A 312 -3.05 -21.50 -28.22
CA GLY A 312 -2.58 -20.13 -28.08
C GLY A 312 -2.81 -19.50 -26.71
N VAL A 313 -2.77 -20.27 -25.61
CA VAL A 313 -3.00 -19.74 -24.26
C VAL A 313 -2.03 -18.61 -23.88
N SER A 314 -0.77 -18.70 -24.29
CA SER A 314 0.21 -17.63 -24.05
C SER A 314 -0.15 -16.32 -24.74
N LYS A 315 -0.92 -16.35 -25.83
CA LYS A 315 -1.42 -15.15 -26.49
C LYS A 315 -2.60 -14.52 -25.77
N LEU A 316 -3.42 -15.33 -25.07
CA LEU A 316 -4.48 -14.79 -24.21
C LEU A 316 -3.90 -14.08 -23.00
N PHE A 317 -2.79 -14.56 -22.46
CA PHE A 317 -2.21 -14.00 -21.24
C PHE A 317 -0.87 -13.30 -21.49
N ASP A 318 -0.62 -12.80 -22.70
CA ASP A 318 0.66 -12.17 -23.07
C ASP A 318 0.97 -10.97 -22.16
N ALA A 319 -0.03 -10.14 -21.86
CA ALA A 319 0.15 -9.00 -20.95
C ALA A 319 0.58 -9.42 -19.54
N TYR A 320 0.04 -10.53 -19.02
CA TYR A 320 0.40 -11.08 -17.72
C TYR A 320 1.77 -11.77 -17.74
N LEU A 321 2.06 -12.53 -18.79
CA LEU A 321 3.35 -13.20 -18.94
C LEU A 321 4.52 -12.22 -19.11
N LYS A 322 4.25 -10.97 -19.50
CA LYS A 322 5.23 -9.89 -19.59
C LYS A 322 5.46 -9.18 -18.25
N ASN A 323 4.41 -9.00 -17.46
CA ASN A 323 4.49 -8.36 -16.15
C ASN A 323 3.31 -8.83 -15.28
N ASP A 324 3.53 -9.88 -14.49
CA ASP A 324 2.51 -10.48 -13.64
C ASP A 324 2.24 -9.64 -12.39
N ALA A 325 3.28 -9.01 -11.84
CA ALA A 325 3.23 -8.07 -10.71
C ALA A 325 2.15 -6.98 -10.90
N ASP A 326 1.95 -6.50 -12.13
CA ASP A 326 0.93 -5.48 -12.42
C ASP A 326 -0.50 -5.99 -12.20
N PHE A 327 -0.76 -7.30 -12.25
CA PHE A 327 -2.11 -7.88 -12.14
C PHE A 327 -2.47 -8.32 -10.71
N PHE A 328 -1.59 -8.11 -9.74
CA PHE A 328 -1.93 -8.24 -8.33
C PHE A 328 -2.83 -7.08 -7.94
N LEU A 329 -4.02 -7.41 -7.46
CA LEU A 329 -5.00 -6.43 -7.07
C LEU A 329 -4.79 -6.11 -5.59
N ILE A 330 -4.14 -4.97 -5.36
CA ILE A 330 -3.74 -4.47 -4.05
C ILE A 330 -4.72 -3.35 -3.65
N TYR A 331 -5.22 -3.36 -2.41
CA TYR A 331 -6.27 -2.45 -1.95
C TYR A 331 -5.68 -1.12 -1.48
N GLY A 332 -5.90 -0.06 -2.25
CA GLY A 332 -5.51 1.33 -1.99
C GLY A 332 -6.48 2.28 -2.72
N LYS A 333 -6.33 3.61 -2.62
CA LYS A 333 -7.31 4.53 -3.27
C LYS A 333 -6.97 4.94 -4.71
N ASP A 334 -5.73 4.67 -5.18
CA ASP A 334 -5.36 4.84 -6.58
C ASP A 334 -5.13 3.45 -7.24
N PRO A 335 -5.80 3.14 -8.37
CA PRO A 335 -5.64 1.86 -9.04
C PRO A 335 -4.35 1.86 -9.87
N GLU A 336 -3.25 1.39 -9.28
CA GLU A 336 -2.02 1.08 -10.00
C GLU A 336 -2.03 -0.35 -10.58
N HIS A 337 -3.09 -1.13 -10.32
CA HIS A 337 -3.23 -2.50 -10.81
C HIS A 337 -3.81 -2.58 -12.23
N LYS A 338 -3.48 -3.66 -12.92
CA LYS A 338 -4.09 -4.12 -14.16
C LYS A 338 -5.14 -5.17 -13.88
N LEU A 339 -6.21 -5.10 -14.64
CA LEU A 339 -7.32 -6.04 -14.58
C LEU A 339 -7.53 -6.63 -15.96
N PHE A 340 -7.77 -7.93 -16.07
CA PHE A 340 -8.21 -8.51 -17.33
C PHE A 340 -9.70 -8.36 -17.50
N GLU A 341 -10.18 -7.80 -18.61
CA GLU A 341 -11.51 -8.14 -19.11
C GLU A 341 -11.42 -9.44 -19.93
N VAL A 342 -12.13 -10.46 -19.50
CA VAL A 342 -12.11 -11.80 -20.08
C VAL A 342 -13.45 -12.10 -20.74
N THR A 343 -13.41 -12.56 -21.99
CA THR A 343 -14.58 -13.06 -22.70
C THR A 343 -14.60 -14.58 -22.67
N ILE A 344 -15.71 -15.14 -22.17
CA ILE A 344 -15.94 -16.58 -22.13
C ILE A 344 -17.09 -17.02 -23.05
N ALA A 345 -17.00 -18.24 -23.55
CA ALA A 345 -17.99 -18.86 -24.42
C ALA A 345 -18.42 -20.24 -23.89
N SER A 346 -19.64 -20.64 -24.22
CA SER A 346 -20.19 -21.97 -23.92
C SER A 346 -19.71 -23.05 -24.89
N GLU A 347 -19.36 -22.66 -26.11
CA GLU A 347 -18.86 -23.56 -27.13
C GLU A 347 -17.35 -23.39 -27.33
N LYS A 348 -16.68 -24.51 -27.58
CA LYS A 348 -15.26 -24.51 -27.92
C LYS A 348 -15.09 -23.82 -29.29
N PRO A 349 -14.27 -22.77 -29.41
CA PRO A 349 -14.07 -22.11 -30.70
C PRO A 349 -13.37 -23.03 -31.70
N SER A 350 -13.78 -22.95 -32.97
CA SER A 350 -13.21 -23.75 -34.06
C SER A 350 -11.84 -23.25 -34.55
N SER A 351 -11.46 -22.04 -34.16
CA SER A 351 -10.21 -21.37 -34.56
C SER A 351 -9.92 -20.20 -33.64
N GLY A 352 -8.65 -19.81 -33.52
CA GLY A 352 -8.22 -18.72 -32.64
C GLY A 352 -7.82 -19.24 -31.26
N PRO A 353 -7.30 -18.36 -30.39
CA PRO A 353 -6.83 -18.79 -29.09
C PRO A 353 -7.99 -19.12 -28.14
N TYR A 354 -7.82 -20.16 -27.34
CA TYR A 354 -8.77 -20.53 -26.29
C TYR A 354 -8.10 -21.28 -25.14
N VAL A 355 -8.75 -21.28 -23.98
CA VAL A 355 -8.40 -22.17 -22.86
C VAL A 355 -9.66 -22.61 -22.10
N GLU A 356 -9.72 -23.87 -21.69
CA GLU A 356 -10.78 -24.40 -20.83
C GLU A 356 -10.59 -23.91 -19.39
N ILE A 357 -11.68 -23.48 -18.75
CA ILE A 357 -11.72 -23.07 -17.36
C ILE A 357 -12.86 -23.73 -16.62
N LYS A 358 -12.75 -23.77 -15.29
CA LYS A 358 -13.83 -24.09 -14.36
C LYS A 358 -14.10 -22.86 -13.49
N LEU A 359 -15.34 -22.39 -13.47
CA LEU A 359 -15.75 -21.30 -12.58
C LEU A 359 -16.38 -21.88 -11.31
N VAL A 360 -15.80 -21.53 -10.17
CA VAL A 360 -16.28 -21.94 -8.84
C VAL A 360 -16.51 -20.72 -7.97
N ALA A 361 -17.33 -20.88 -6.93
CA ALA A 361 -17.42 -19.87 -5.89
C ALA A 361 -16.09 -19.77 -5.13
N ALA A 362 -15.75 -18.57 -4.68
CA ALA A 362 -14.58 -18.29 -3.87
C ALA A 362 -14.93 -17.34 -2.71
N SER A 363 -14.04 -17.27 -1.74
CA SER A 363 -14.01 -16.26 -0.69
C SER A 363 -12.60 -15.68 -0.60
N LEU A 364 -12.50 -14.46 -0.08
CA LEU A 364 -11.24 -13.83 0.27
C LEU A 364 -11.37 -13.34 1.71
N ASP A 365 -10.39 -13.68 2.53
CA ASP A 365 -10.37 -13.48 3.99
C ASP A 365 -8.95 -13.02 4.40
N GLN A 366 -8.85 -12.10 5.36
CA GLN A 366 -7.59 -11.55 5.86
C GLN A 366 -6.63 -12.58 6.50
N MET A 367 -7.15 -13.64 7.10
CA MET A 367 -6.40 -14.73 7.73
C MET A 367 -6.14 -15.91 6.81
N ASP A 368 -7.13 -16.31 6.01
CA ASP A 368 -7.09 -17.56 5.22
C ASP A 368 -6.77 -17.33 3.72
N GLY A 369 -6.68 -16.07 3.28
CA GLY A 369 -6.37 -15.71 1.90
C GLY A 369 -7.51 -16.02 0.92
N PHE A 370 -7.15 -16.31 -0.34
CA PHE A 370 -8.12 -16.60 -1.40
C PHE A 370 -8.50 -18.09 -1.38
N GLU A 371 -9.71 -18.40 -0.92
CA GLU A 371 -10.21 -19.77 -0.77
C GLU A 371 -11.17 -20.15 -1.90
N LEU A 372 -10.97 -21.35 -2.48
CA LEU A 372 -11.83 -21.91 -3.52
C LEU A 372 -12.83 -22.92 -2.95
N TRP A 373 -14.12 -22.69 -3.16
CA TRP A 373 -15.14 -23.69 -2.88
C TRP A 373 -15.34 -24.58 -4.10
N ARG A 374 -14.37 -25.47 -4.37
CA ARG A 374 -14.25 -26.29 -5.60
C ARG A 374 -15.49 -27.14 -5.93
N GLU A 375 -16.31 -27.46 -4.94
CA GLU A 375 -17.58 -28.21 -5.06
C GLU A 375 -18.77 -27.33 -5.47
N LYS A 376 -18.69 -26.01 -5.29
CA LYS A 376 -19.77 -25.05 -5.58
C LYS A 376 -19.50 -24.35 -6.91
N LEU A 377 -20.10 -24.89 -7.98
CA LEU A 377 -19.98 -24.33 -9.33
C LEU A 377 -20.71 -23.00 -9.46
N HIS A 378 -20.14 -22.08 -10.25
CA HIS A 378 -20.81 -20.84 -10.61
C HIS A 378 -21.86 -21.06 -11.71
N GLU A 379 -22.94 -20.27 -11.73
CA GLU A 379 -24.06 -20.45 -12.67
C GLU A 379 -23.64 -20.40 -14.14
N LEU A 380 -22.62 -19.61 -14.49
CA LEU A 380 -22.09 -19.54 -15.85
C LEU A 380 -21.46 -20.88 -16.26
N TYR A 381 -20.73 -21.54 -15.36
CA TYR A 381 -20.14 -22.83 -15.66
C TYR A 381 -21.22 -23.92 -15.79
N GLU A 382 -22.26 -23.89 -14.95
CA GLU A 382 -23.42 -24.79 -15.07
C GLU A 382 -24.18 -24.62 -16.39
N LYS A 383 -24.22 -23.39 -16.92
CA LYS A 383 -24.76 -23.06 -18.26
C LYS A 383 -23.80 -23.43 -19.41
N GLY A 384 -22.63 -23.99 -19.09
CA GLY A 384 -21.66 -24.50 -20.06
C GLY A 384 -20.57 -23.50 -20.46
N TYR A 385 -20.54 -22.29 -19.90
CA TYR A 385 -19.49 -21.31 -20.20
C TYR A 385 -18.18 -21.74 -19.54
N LYS A 386 -17.27 -22.26 -20.35
CA LYS A 386 -16.02 -22.86 -19.88
C LYS A 386 -14.83 -22.61 -20.80
N TRP A 387 -14.97 -21.76 -21.81
CA TRP A 387 -13.88 -21.44 -22.74
C TRP A 387 -13.57 -19.96 -22.66
N ILE A 388 -12.37 -19.58 -22.20
CA ILE A 388 -11.85 -18.24 -22.47
C ILE A 388 -11.49 -18.17 -23.93
N VAL A 389 -11.99 -17.15 -24.62
CA VAL A 389 -11.80 -16.97 -26.07
C VAL A 389 -11.21 -15.60 -26.42
N GLY A 390 -11.00 -14.76 -25.41
CA GLY A 390 -10.42 -13.44 -25.54
C GLY A 390 -10.17 -12.79 -24.19
N THR A 391 -9.15 -11.95 -24.16
CA THR A 391 -8.68 -11.20 -23.00
C THR A 391 -8.23 -9.82 -23.47
N ARG A 392 -8.36 -8.82 -22.61
CA ARG A 392 -7.74 -7.51 -22.79
C ARG A 392 -7.42 -6.92 -21.42
N VAL A 393 -6.43 -6.05 -21.35
CA VAL A 393 -6.20 -5.24 -20.16
C VAL A 393 -7.28 -4.16 -20.11
N GLU A 394 -8.02 -4.10 -19.01
CA GLU A 394 -9.00 -3.06 -18.76
C GLU A 394 -8.29 -1.74 -18.43
N GLN A 395 -8.79 -0.66 -19.03
CA GLN A 395 -8.17 0.67 -18.97
C GLN A 395 -9.14 1.71 -18.43
N ASP A 396 -10.43 1.38 -18.25
CA ASP A 396 -11.40 2.29 -17.66
C ASP A 396 -11.11 2.48 -16.16
N PRO A 397 -10.66 3.68 -15.74
CA PRO A 397 -10.31 3.93 -14.33
C PRO A 397 -11.49 3.71 -13.38
N LYS A 398 -12.73 3.83 -13.87
CA LYS A 398 -13.92 3.56 -13.06
C LYS A 398 -14.06 2.08 -12.76
N ILE A 399 -13.77 1.22 -13.73
CA ILE A 399 -13.81 -0.24 -13.53
C ILE A 399 -12.66 -0.67 -12.63
N LEU A 400 -11.47 -0.11 -12.82
CA LEU A 400 -10.32 -0.40 -11.96
C LEU A 400 -10.60 -0.03 -10.49
N ARG A 401 -11.05 1.20 -10.22
CA ARG A 401 -11.46 1.61 -8.86
C ARG A 401 -12.58 0.74 -8.29
N LEU A 402 -13.57 0.41 -9.12
CA LEU A 402 -14.69 -0.42 -8.69
C LEU A 402 -14.25 -1.85 -8.33
N SER A 403 -13.32 -2.41 -9.10
CA SER A 403 -12.71 -3.72 -8.78
C SER A 403 -11.91 -3.65 -7.49
N GLN A 404 -11.16 -2.57 -7.25
CA GLN A 404 -10.39 -2.35 -6.03
C GLN A 404 -11.29 -2.32 -4.80
N ARG A 405 -12.33 -1.48 -4.82
CA ARG A 405 -13.32 -1.40 -3.75
C ARG A 405 -14.06 -2.72 -3.53
N PHE A 406 -14.37 -3.43 -4.61
CA PHE A 406 -15.06 -4.73 -4.52
C PHE A 406 -14.23 -5.73 -3.72
N VAL A 407 -12.94 -5.83 -4.02
CA VAL A 407 -12.09 -6.82 -3.36
C VAL A 407 -11.68 -6.35 -1.97
N GLN A 408 -11.47 -5.05 -1.74
CA GLN A 408 -11.30 -4.48 -0.40
C GLN A 408 -12.48 -4.85 0.51
N GLY A 409 -13.70 -4.77 -0.03
CA GLY A 409 -14.92 -5.18 0.66
C GLY A 409 -14.97 -6.64 1.09
N HIS A 410 -14.31 -7.53 0.36
CA HIS A 410 -14.17 -8.95 0.74
C HIS A 410 -13.03 -9.14 1.74
N ASN A 411 -11.89 -8.47 1.55
CA ASN A 411 -10.70 -8.64 2.38
C ASN A 411 -10.85 -8.00 3.76
N GLU A 412 -11.10 -6.69 3.79
CA GLU A 412 -11.21 -5.89 5.03
C GLU A 412 -12.64 -5.89 5.56
N GLY A 413 -13.64 -6.21 4.73
CA GLY A 413 -15.04 -6.15 5.11
C GLY A 413 -15.69 -4.80 4.85
N ILE A 414 -16.96 -4.69 5.22
CA ILE A 414 -17.86 -3.59 4.79
C ILE A 414 -17.48 -2.24 5.42
N PHE A 415 -16.81 -2.24 6.57
CA PHE A 415 -16.40 -1.00 7.23
C PHE A 415 -15.46 -0.17 6.34
N ALA A 416 -14.52 -0.84 5.65
CA ALA A 416 -13.57 -0.19 4.75
C ALA A 416 -14.27 0.50 3.57
N ILE A 417 -15.35 -0.12 3.06
CA ILE A 417 -16.19 0.48 2.01
C ILE A 417 -16.96 1.71 2.53
N ILE A 418 -17.44 1.66 3.79
CA ILE A 418 -18.17 2.78 4.39
C ILE A 418 -17.25 3.98 4.56
N ASP A 419 -16.04 3.78 5.07
CA ASP A 419 -15.07 4.85 5.30
C ASP A 419 -14.71 5.56 3.97
N GLU A 420 -14.47 4.82 2.88
CA GLU A 420 -14.22 5.40 1.55
C GLU A 420 -15.43 6.20 1.01
N LEU A 421 -16.65 5.69 1.22
CA LEU A 421 -17.88 6.36 0.80
C LEU A 421 -18.16 7.64 1.61
N GLU A 422 -17.78 7.67 2.89
CA GLU A 422 -17.90 8.85 3.75
C GLU A 422 -16.88 9.92 3.35
N GLU A 423 -15.61 9.55 3.14
CA GLU A 423 -14.55 10.47 2.68
C GLU A 423 -14.85 11.10 1.30
N SER A 424 -15.36 10.32 0.35
CA SER A 424 -15.74 10.82 -0.98
C SER A 424 -16.96 11.75 -0.94
N SER A 425 -17.82 11.62 0.07
CA SER A 425 -18.98 12.51 0.27
C SER A 425 -18.59 13.86 0.90
N GLU A 426 -17.52 13.90 1.71
CA GLU A 426 -17.02 15.15 2.30
C GLU A 426 -16.27 16.02 1.27
N GLN A 427 -15.73 15.44 0.20
CA GLN A 427 -15.07 16.18 -0.88
C GLN A 427 -16.04 16.85 -1.88
N THR A 428 -17.35 16.59 -1.81
CA THR A 428 -18.34 17.09 -2.79
C THR A 428 -19.24 18.21 -2.29
N VAL A 429 -18.89 18.89 -1.19
CA VAL A 429 -19.60 20.12 -0.77
C VAL A 429 -18.95 21.36 -1.41
N PRO A 430 -19.52 21.95 -2.48
CA PRO A 430 -19.08 23.27 -2.91
C PRO A 430 -19.54 24.30 -1.87
N ALA A 431 -18.64 25.23 -1.55
CA ALA A 431 -18.92 26.41 -0.72
C ALA A 431 -19.98 27.33 -1.32
#